data_AF-A0A961VMV8-F1
#
_entry.id   AF-A0A961VMV8-F1
#
_cell.length_a   1.000
_cell.length_b   1.000
_cell.length_c   1.000
_cell.angle_alpha   90.00
_cell.angle_beta   90.00
_cell.angle_gamma   90.00
#
_symmetry.space_group_name_H-M   'P 1'
#
loop_
_entity.id
_entity.type
_entity.pdbx_description
1 polymer ?
#
loop_
_entity_poly.entity_id
_entity_poly.type
_entity_poly.pdbx_seq_one_letter_code
_entity_poly.pdbx_strand_id
1 'polypeptide(L)'
;MYDLNDAQPQMAPVGDLIPDGTFAKVKMTIRPGGTNGSTPLDAGLLKASQSSDAKLLDCEFTVVAGPYARRKFWQNFTVAGGKLDEKGQSKGWNISKATFRAMVDSALGLDPRDESAAAKAKRVFQGLKQLDGIVVAARIMVEPASEPQYRDANKLANVVLPGEPQYDAIMRGETVQPDPINAKPRKAQNGATQNAPAWQPNAQQNGSVPWADQDQSRPPQPAPATGPAWLNT
;
A
#
# COMPACT_ATOMS: atom_id res chain seq x y z
N MET A 1 -17.00 -25.32 19.66
CA MET A 1 -16.66 -24.27 20.64
C MET A 1 -15.30 -23.73 20.25
N TYR A 2 -15.16 -22.43 20.06
CA TYR A 2 -13.84 -21.82 19.81
C TYR A 2 -13.22 -21.50 21.17
N ASP A 3 -12.25 -22.31 21.57
CA ASP A 3 -11.49 -22.09 22.81
C ASP A 3 -10.37 -21.08 22.53
N LEU A 4 -10.40 -19.96 23.26
CA LEU A 4 -9.46 -18.86 23.12
C LEU A 4 -8.55 -18.72 24.35
N ASN A 5 -8.56 -19.67 25.28
CA ASN A 5 -7.74 -19.59 26.50
C ASN A 5 -6.22 -19.68 26.21
N ASP A 6 -5.84 -20.31 25.09
CA ASP A 6 -4.46 -20.34 24.60
C ASP A 6 -4.11 -19.17 23.68
N ALA A 7 -5.06 -18.25 23.44
CA ALA A 7 -4.82 -17.11 22.58
C ALA A 7 -3.85 -16.14 23.25
N GLN A 8 -2.80 -15.76 22.52
CA GLN A 8 -1.91 -14.71 23.00
C GLN A 8 -2.67 -13.38 23.13
N PRO A 9 -2.32 -12.54 24.11
CA PRO A 9 -2.89 -11.19 24.23
C PRO A 9 -2.80 -10.44 22.90
N GLN A 10 -3.86 -9.67 22.59
CA GLN A 10 -3.89 -8.83 21.39
C GLN A 10 -2.63 -7.97 21.36
N MET A 11 -1.80 -8.17 20.33
CA MET A 11 -0.60 -7.36 20.15
C MET A 11 -1.03 -5.90 20.01
N ALA A 12 -0.37 -5.01 20.74
CA ALA A 12 -0.64 -3.57 20.63
C ALA A 12 -0.60 -3.13 19.16
N PRO A 13 -1.42 -2.14 18.75
CA PRO A 13 -1.32 -1.55 17.42
C PRO A 13 0.14 -1.29 17.11
N VAL A 14 0.58 -1.69 15.91
CA VAL A 14 1.98 -1.59 15.45
C VAL A 14 2.32 -0.10 15.33
N GLY A 15 2.64 0.53 16.47
CA GLY A 15 2.71 1.97 16.67
C GLY A 15 3.95 2.57 16.03
N ASP A 16 3.74 3.62 15.25
CA ASP A 16 4.73 4.51 14.61
C ASP A 16 5.46 3.99 13.38
N LEU A 17 5.37 4.76 12.28
CA LEU A 17 6.09 4.47 11.05
C LEU A 17 7.57 4.27 11.32
N ILE A 18 8.17 3.30 10.63
CA ILE A 18 9.62 3.18 10.57
C ILE A 18 10.14 4.51 10.01
N PRO A 19 11.13 5.17 10.64
CA PRO A 19 11.60 6.47 10.18
C PRO A 19 12.06 6.43 8.74
N ASP A 20 11.81 7.54 8.03
CA ASP A 20 12.19 7.68 6.64
C ASP A 20 13.71 7.47 6.47
N GLY A 21 14.09 6.70 5.45
CA GLY A 21 15.48 6.41 5.19
C GLY A 21 16.10 5.28 6.00
N THR A 22 15.32 4.57 6.80
CA THR A 22 15.83 3.48 7.63
C THR A 22 16.40 2.36 6.78
N PHE A 23 17.64 1.96 7.06
CA PHE A 23 18.22 0.74 6.52
C PHE A 23 17.90 -0.47 7.41
N ALA A 24 17.44 -1.56 6.80
CA ALA A 24 17.03 -2.74 7.54
C ALA A 24 17.21 -4.03 6.72
N LYS A 25 17.50 -5.13 7.43
CA LYS A 25 17.42 -6.48 6.89
C LYS A 25 15.97 -6.92 6.93
N VAL A 26 15.37 -7.19 5.78
CA VAL A 26 13.93 -7.49 5.67
C VAL A 26 13.72 -8.85 5.02
N LYS A 27 12.72 -9.59 5.50
CA LYS A 27 12.21 -10.81 4.87
C LYS A 27 10.95 -10.48 4.10
N MET A 28 10.89 -10.85 2.83
CA MET A 28 9.67 -10.75 2.02
C MET A 28 8.78 -11.97 2.26
N THR A 29 7.47 -11.75 2.30
CA THR A 29 6.45 -12.79 2.29
C THR A 29 5.37 -12.41 1.29
N ILE A 30 5.04 -13.32 0.39
CA ILE A 30 4.04 -13.08 -0.65
C ILE A 30 2.67 -13.49 -0.14
N ARG A 31 1.75 -12.54 -0.12
CA ARG A 31 0.37 -12.77 0.30
C ARG A 31 -0.45 -13.26 -0.91
N PRO A 32 -1.16 -14.40 -0.81
CA PRO A 32 -2.00 -14.89 -1.88
C PRO A 32 -3.09 -13.86 -2.23
N GLY A 33 -3.22 -13.54 -3.52
CA GLY A 33 -4.23 -12.60 -4.02
C GLY A 33 -5.43 -13.24 -4.73
N GLY A 34 -5.43 -14.57 -4.90
CA GLY A 34 -6.53 -15.34 -5.50
C GLY A 34 -6.56 -15.35 -7.04
N THR A 35 -5.67 -14.61 -7.71
CA THR A 35 -5.54 -14.59 -9.18
C THR A 35 -4.32 -15.40 -9.62
N ASN A 36 -4.48 -16.20 -10.67
CA ASN A 36 -3.36 -16.98 -11.21
C ASN A 36 -2.29 -16.09 -11.87
N GLY A 37 -1.03 -16.42 -11.60
CA GLY A 37 0.12 -15.93 -12.34
C GLY A 37 0.36 -16.67 -13.65
N SER A 38 1.51 -16.42 -14.26
CA SER A 38 1.86 -16.96 -15.59
C SER A 38 2.38 -18.40 -15.55
N THR A 39 2.72 -18.90 -14.36
CA THR A 39 3.29 -20.24 -14.16
C THR A 39 2.40 -21.04 -13.22
N PRO A 40 2.42 -22.39 -13.27
CA PRO A 40 1.68 -23.22 -12.31
C PRO A 40 2.08 -22.96 -10.85
N LEU A 41 3.34 -22.58 -10.61
CA LEU A 41 3.84 -22.26 -9.27
C LEU A 41 3.21 -20.97 -8.70
N ASP A 42 2.75 -20.08 -9.59
CA ASP A 42 2.13 -18.81 -9.24
C ASP A 42 0.59 -18.88 -9.23
N ALA A 43 0.01 -20.07 -9.18
CA ALA A 43 -1.44 -20.25 -9.06
C ALA A 43 -1.98 -19.58 -7.78
N GLY A 44 -3.05 -18.78 -7.90
CA GLY A 44 -3.64 -18.01 -6.81
C GLY A 44 -2.74 -16.93 -6.18
N LEU A 45 -1.55 -16.69 -6.73
CA LEU A 45 -0.54 -15.84 -6.10
C LEU A 45 -0.82 -14.34 -6.29
N LEU A 46 -1.29 -13.95 -7.47
CA LEU A 46 -1.46 -12.55 -7.85
C LEU A 46 -2.78 -11.98 -7.31
N LYS A 47 -2.83 -10.66 -7.18
CA LYS A 47 -4.00 -9.88 -6.78
C LYS A 47 -4.44 -9.01 -7.96
N ALA A 48 -5.72 -9.08 -8.33
CA ALA A 48 -6.27 -8.16 -9.33
C ALA A 48 -6.30 -6.73 -8.78
N SER A 49 -5.95 -5.76 -9.62
CA SER A 49 -6.18 -4.34 -9.33
C SER A 49 -7.68 -4.06 -9.28
N GLN A 50 -8.10 -3.14 -8.41
CA GLN A 50 -9.52 -2.75 -8.30
C GLN A 50 -9.95 -1.77 -9.40
N SER A 51 -8.99 -1.10 -10.03
CA SER A 51 -9.27 0.03 -10.93
C SER A 51 -8.63 -0.08 -12.30
N SER A 52 -7.93 -1.18 -12.58
CA SER A 52 -7.26 -1.42 -13.86
C SER A 52 -7.16 -2.92 -14.15
N ASP A 53 -6.70 -3.25 -15.36
CA ASP A 53 -6.37 -4.60 -15.79
C ASP A 53 -5.07 -5.14 -15.16
N ALA A 54 -4.42 -4.37 -14.29
CA ALA A 54 -3.14 -4.75 -13.70
C ALA A 54 -3.29 -5.93 -12.73
N LYS A 55 -2.36 -6.89 -12.83
CA LYS A 55 -2.17 -7.95 -11.84
C LYS A 55 -0.96 -7.61 -10.97
N LEU A 56 -1.14 -7.72 -9.66
CA LEU A 56 -0.18 -7.27 -8.66
C LEU A 56 0.34 -8.46 -7.84
N LEU A 57 1.59 -8.41 -7.42
CA LEU A 57 2.15 -9.25 -6.37
C LEU A 57 2.08 -8.47 -5.06
N ASP A 58 1.30 -8.97 -4.10
CA ASP A 58 1.10 -8.33 -2.80
C ASP A 58 2.17 -8.85 -1.82
N CYS A 59 3.18 -8.03 -1.54
CA CYS A 59 4.31 -8.41 -0.70
C CYS A 59 4.24 -7.73 0.67
N GLU A 60 4.39 -8.54 1.71
CA GLU A 60 4.69 -8.11 3.07
C GLU A 60 6.20 -8.16 3.30
N PHE A 61 6.76 -7.12 3.90
CA PHE A 61 8.15 -7.07 4.33
C PHE A 61 8.19 -7.00 5.85
N THR A 62 8.88 -7.94 6.47
CA THR A 62 9.11 -7.96 7.92
C THR A 62 10.58 -7.65 8.21
N VAL A 63 10.84 -6.66 9.05
CA VAL A 63 12.19 -6.36 9.53
C VAL A 63 12.67 -7.51 10.42
N VAL A 64 13.83 -8.07 10.10
CA VAL A 64 14.36 -9.30 10.73
C VAL A 64 15.25 -8.99 11.92
N ALA A 65 16.00 -7.88 11.88
CA ALA A 65 16.98 -7.52 12.89
C ALA A 65 17.05 -5.99 13.09
N GLY A 66 17.73 -5.56 14.16
CA GLY A 66 17.91 -4.15 14.49
C GLY A 66 16.74 -3.56 15.30
N PRO A 67 16.72 -2.22 15.49
CA PRO A 67 15.79 -1.54 16.40
C PRO A 67 14.33 -1.67 16.00
N TYR A 68 14.05 -1.95 14.72
CA TYR A 68 12.71 -2.10 14.17
C TYR A 68 12.34 -3.57 13.91
N ALA A 69 13.00 -4.54 14.53
CA ALA A 69 12.69 -5.95 14.34
C ALA A 69 11.21 -6.26 14.58
N ARG A 70 10.66 -7.15 13.73
CA ARG A 70 9.23 -7.55 13.66
C ARG A 70 8.26 -6.49 13.16
N ARG A 71 8.71 -5.26 12.86
CA ARG A 71 7.90 -4.26 12.16
C ARG A 71 7.62 -4.75 10.74
N LYS A 72 6.43 -4.43 10.24
CA LYS A 72 5.95 -4.86 8.92
C LYS A 72 5.55 -3.67 8.07
N PHE A 73 5.76 -3.80 6.76
CA PHE A 73 5.21 -2.89 5.76
C PHE A 73 4.84 -3.66 4.50
N TRP A 74 4.01 -3.05 3.63
CA TRP A 74 3.46 -3.74 2.48
C TRP A 74 3.69 -2.97 1.19
N GLN A 75 4.00 -3.69 0.12
CA GLN A 75 4.19 -3.14 -1.21
C GLN A 75 3.59 -4.06 -2.26
N ASN A 76 2.87 -3.45 -3.22
CA ASN A 76 2.39 -4.14 -4.40
C ASN A 76 3.37 -3.93 -5.55
N PHE A 77 3.69 -5.00 -6.27
CA PHE A 77 4.48 -4.96 -7.50
C PHE A 77 3.60 -5.32 -8.69
N THR A 78 3.62 -4.53 -9.75
CA THR A 78 2.88 -4.88 -10.97
C THR A 78 3.58 -6.01 -11.71
N VAL A 79 2.87 -7.10 -11.99
CA VAL A 79 3.37 -8.29 -12.70
C VAL A 79 2.86 -8.32 -14.15
N ALA A 80 1.63 -7.87 -14.39
CA ALA A 80 1.04 -7.81 -15.73
C ALA A 80 0.01 -6.67 -15.82
N GLY A 81 -0.41 -6.34 -17.04
CA GLY A 81 -1.39 -5.29 -17.32
C GLY A 81 -0.89 -3.87 -17.01
N GLY A 82 -1.80 -2.92 -16.94
CA GLY A 82 -1.50 -1.52 -16.70
C GLY A 82 -0.87 -0.82 -17.91
N LYS A 83 -0.12 0.25 -17.66
CA LYS A 83 0.44 1.08 -18.74
C LYS A 83 1.51 0.32 -19.51
N LEU A 84 1.32 0.21 -20.82
CA LEU A 84 2.28 -0.40 -21.75
C LEU A 84 3.33 0.62 -22.24
N ASP A 85 4.50 0.13 -22.61
CA ASP A 85 5.51 0.86 -23.36
C ASP A 85 5.30 0.75 -24.88
N GLU A 86 6.19 1.38 -25.65
CA GLU A 86 6.15 1.38 -27.12
C GLU A 86 6.28 -0.02 -27.74
N LYS A 87 6.79 -1.00 -26.97
CA LYS A 87 6.95 -2.40 -27.37
C LYS A 87 5.81 -3.27 -26.88
N GLY A 88 4.74 -2.67 -26.33
CA GLY A 88 3.58 -3.38 -25.79
C GLY A 88 3.85 -4.10 -24.46
N GLN A 89 4.97 -3.82 -23.76
CA GLN A 89 5.29 -4.43 -22.47
C GLN A 89 4.79 -3.57 -21.31
N SER A 90 4.35 -4.19 -20.22
CA SER A 90 3.93 -3.45 -19.02
C SER A 90 5.12 -2.71 -18.40
N LYS A 91 5.01 -1.37 -18.30
CA LYS A 91 6.01 -0.53 -17.64
C LYS A 91 6.18 -0.91 -16.17
N GLY A 92 5.07 -1.19 -15.48
CA GLY A 92 5.08 -1.62 -14.09
C GLY A 92 5.78 -2.96 -13.89
N TRP A 93 5.63 -3.87 -14.85
CA TRP A 93 6.36 -5.14 -14.84
C TRP A 93 7.87 -4.96 -15.02
N ASN A 94 8.29 -4.07 -15.92
CA ASN A 94 9.71 -3.78 -16.12
C ASN A 94 10.38 -3.21 -14.86
N ILE A 95 9.69 -2.32 -14.13
CA ILE A 95 10.15 -1.80 -12.84
C ILE A 95 10.22 -2.94 -11.81
N SER A 96 9.18 -3.75 -11.69
CA SER A 96 9.12 -4.84 -10.71
C SER A 96 10.21 -5.90 -10.96
N LYS A 97 10.49 -6.25 -12.22
CA LYS A 97 11.61 -7.13 -12.59
C LYS A 97 12.95 -6.59 -12.11
N ALA A 98 13.21 -5.30 -12.29
CA ALA A 98 14.44 -4.68 -11.82
C ALA A 98 14.55 -4.76 -10.29
N THR A 99 13.47 -4.50 -9.56
CA THR A 99 13.46 -4.67 -8.10
C THR A 99 13.69 -6.12 -7.69
N PHE A 100 13.05 -7.09 -8.33
CA PHE A 100 13.24 -8.52 -8.01
C PHE A 100 14.66 -8.99 -8.31
N ARG A 101 15.28 -8.56 -9.42
CA ARG A 101 16.71 -8.80 -9.67
C ARG A 101 17.55 -8.22 -8.53
N ALA A 102 17.30 -6.98 -8.12
CA ALA A 102 18.03 -6.36 -7.02
C ALA A 102 17.87 -7.12 -5.70
N MET A 103 16.66 -7.62 -5.40
CA MET A 103 16.42 -8.48 -4.23
C MET A 103 17.24 -9.75 -4.27
N VAL A 104 17.32 -10.40 -5.43
CA VAL A 104 18.11 -11.62 -5.62
C VAL A 104 19.60 -11.34 -5.49
N ASP A 105 20.08 -10.27 -6.11
CA ASP A 105 21.48 -9.85 -6.02
C ASP A 105 21.86 -9.52 -4.57
N SER A 106 20.99 -8.82 -3.83
CA SER A 106 21.15 -8.54 -2.40
C SER A 106 21.09 -9.79 -1.53
N ALA A 107 20.19 -10.73 -1.77
CA ALA A 107 20.09 -11.94 -0.97
C ALA A 107 21.26 -12.90 -1.16
N LEU A 108 21.77 -12.98 -2.38
CA LEU A 108 22.80 -13.94 -2.79
C LEU A 108 24.21 -13.34 -2.84
N GLY A 109 24.37 -12.05 -2.51
CA GLY A 109 25.67 -11.37 -2.56
C GLY A 109 26.23 -11.26 -3.99
N LEU A 110 25.37 -11.13 -5.01
CA LEU A 110 25.81 -11.04 -6.40
C LEU A 110 26.17 -9.61 -6.77
N ASP A 111 27.26 -9.44 -7.52
CA ASP A 111 27.53 -8.16 -8.17
C ASP A 111 26.45 -7.91 -9.24
N PRO A 112 25.70 -6.79 -9.18
CA PRO A 112 24.71 -6.45 -10.20
C PRO A 112 25.31 -6.31 -11.60
N ARG A 113 26.61 -6.07 -11.74
CA ARG A 113 27.35 -5.96 -13.01
C ARG A 113 27.90 -7.29 -13.51
N ASP A 114 27.88 -8.36 -12.70
CA ASP A 114 28.32 -9.68 -13.12
C ASP A 114 27.29 -10.30 -14.08
N GLU A 115 27.68 -10.42 -15.34
CA GLU A 115 26.87 -11.00 -16.42
C GLU A 115 27.37 -12.41 -16.83
N SER A 116 28.18 -13.05 -15.97
CA SER A 116 28.60 -14.44 -16.15
C SER A 116 27.40 -15.40 -16.21
N ALA A 117 27.58 -16.54 -16.87
CA ALA A 117 26.54 -17.56 -16.96
C ALA A 117 26.11 -18.05 -15.56
N ALA A 118 27.05 -18.13 -14.62
CA ALA A 118 26.77 -18.52 -13.23
C ALA A 118 25.87 -17.50 -12.50
N ALA A 119 26.17 -16.21 -12.61
CA ALA A 119 25.33 -15.16 -12.01
C ALA A 119 23.95 -15.08 -12.67
N LYS A 120 23.90 -15.20 -14.00
CA LYS A 120 22.63 -15.25 -14.75
C LYS A 120 21.75 -16.41 -14.31
N ALA A 121 22.31 -17.61 -14.15
CA ALA A 121 21.57 -18.78 -13.71
C ALA A 121 20.90 -18.58 -12.35
N LYS A 122 21.58 -17.91 -11.41
CA LYS A 122 21.02 -17.58 -10.07
C LYS A 122 19.86 -16.58 -10.10
N ARG A 123 19.68 -15.85 -11.21
CA ARG A 123 18.59 -14.87 -11.41
C ARG A 123 17.38 -15.45 -12.16
N VAL A 124 17.43 -16.74 -12.53
CA VAL A 124 16.35 -17.42 -13.25
C VAL A 124 15.49 -18.20 -12.25
N PHE A 125 14.18 -17.94 -12.27
CA PHE A 125 13.20 -18.58 -11.40
C PHE A 125 12.10 -19.25 -12.23
N GLN A 126 11.56 -20.34 -11.71
CA GLN A 126 10.43 -21.08 -12.30
C GLN A 126 9.08 -20.41 -12.00
N GLY A 127 9.04 -19.48 -11.04
CA GLY A 127 7.86 -18.69 -10.69
C GLY A 127 8.16 -17.67 -9.60
N LEU A 128 7.31 -16.66 -9.48
CA LEU A 128 7.42 -15.59 -8.48
C LEU A 128 7.35 -16.09 -7.05
N LYS A 129 6.64 -17.21 -6.80
CA LYS A 129 6.58 -17.83 -5.46
C LYS A 129 7.96 -18.19 -4.90
N GLN A 130 8.99 -18.38 -5.74
CA GLN A 130 10.35 -18.66 -5.26
C GLN A 130 11.01 -17.46 -4.56
N LEU A 131 10.48 -16.24 -4.72
CA LEU A 131 10.93 -15.08 -3.98
C LEU A 131 10.32 -15.02 -2.56
N ASP A 132 9.35 -15.88 -2.25
CA ASP A 132 8.74 -15.94 -0.94
C ASP A 132 9.76 -16.38 0.12
N GLY A 133 9.90 -15.57 1.17
CA GLY A 133 10.88 -15.80 2.23
C GLY A 133 12.28 -15.26 1.95
N ILE A 134 12.53 -14.63 0.80
CA ILE A 134 13.84 -14.01 0.50
C ILE A 134 14.17 -12.94 1.54
N VAL A 135 15.44 -12.89 1.96
CA VAL A 135 15.95 -11.93 2.95
C VAL A 135 16.93 -11.00 2.26
N VAL A 136 16.70 -9.70 2.35
CA VAL A 136 17.45 -8.68 1.61
C VAL A 136 17.81 -7.50 2.51
N ALA A 137 18.85 -6.77 2.14
CA ALA A 137 19.12 -5.44 2.68
C ALA A 137 18.24 -4.41 1.96
N ALA A 138 17.52 -3.57 2.72
CA ALA A 138 16.56 -2.62 2.17
C ALA A 138 16.70 -1.24 2.83
N ARG A 139 16.43 -0.20 2.04
CA ARG A 139 16.12 1.14 2.55
C ARG A 139 14.60 1.33 2.53
N ILE A 140 14.06 1.73 3.67
CA ILE A 140 12.64 1.93 3.90
C ILE A 140 12.38 3.44 3.85
N MET A 141 11.33 3.83 3.13
CA MET A 141 10.86 5.22 3.10
C MET A 141 9.50 5.35 3.75
N VAL A 142 9.15 6.59 4.08
CA VAL A 142 7.77 7.01 4.35
C VAL A 142 7.20 7.59 3.06
N GLU A 143 6.17 6.94 2.51
CA GLU A 143 5.37 7.48 1.41
C GLU A 143 4.22 8.28 2.00
N PRO A 144 4.16 9.61 1.77
CA PRO A 144 3.05 10.41 2.25
C PRO A 144 1.74 9.97 1.58
N ALA A 145 0.65 10.02 2.35
CA ALA A 145 -0.67 9.78 1.80
C ALA A 145 -1.00 10.78 0.69
N SER A 146 -1.60 10.29 -0.40
CA SER A 146 -2.09 11.14 -1.49
C SER A 146 -3.32 11.96 -1.10
N GLU A 147 -4.10 11.48 -0.14
CA GLU A 147 -5.31 12.14 0.35
C GLU A 147 -5.26 12.26 1.88
N PRO A 148 -5.77 13.36 2.47
CA PRO A 148 -5.69 13.63 3.91
C PRO A 148 -6.38 12.58 4.80
N GLN A 149 -7.28 11.77 4.22
CA GLN A 149 -8.01 10.73 4.93
C GLN A 149 -7.17 9.48 5.20
N TYR A 150 -6.11 9.25 4.41
CA TYR A 150 -5.21 8.13 4.60
C TYR A 150 -3.98 8.56 5.40
N ARG A 151 -3.36 7.58 6.07
CA ARG A 151 -2.10 7.78 6.77
C ARG A 151 -0.93 7.49 5.86
N ASP A 152 0.20 8.14 6.14
CA ASP A 152 1.48 7.80 5.52
C ASP A 152 1.82 6.33 5.74
N ALA A 153 2.58 5.75 4.80
CA ALA A 153 2.88 4.33 4.81
C ALA A 153 4.36 4.07 4.58
N ASN A 154 4.90 3.05 5.24
CA ASN A 154 6.23 2.57 4.91
C ASN A 154 6.24 1.82 3.58
N LYS A 155 7.25 2.10 2.75
CA LYS A 155 7.49 1.47 1.45
C LYS A 155 8.95 1.11 1.27
N LEU A 156 9.20 0.18 0.36
CA LEU A 156 10.56 -0.12 -0.08
C LEU A 156 11.02 1.01 -0.99
N ALA A 157 12.00 1.79 -0.53
CA ALA A 157 12.61 2.82 -1.36
C ALA A 157 13.50 2.19 -2.44
N ASN A 158 14.47 1.40 -1.98
CA ASN A 158 15.34 0.61 -2.82
C ASN A 158 15.87 -0.60 -2.04
N VAL A 159 16.29 -1.60 -2.80
CA VAL A 159 17.12 -2.69 -2.27
C VAL A 159 18.56 -2.19 -2.22
N VAL A 160 19.27 -2.51 -1.15
CA VAL A 160 20.70 -2.20 -0.97
C VAL A 160 21.50 -3.39 -1.49
N LEU A 161 22.43 -3.12 -2.40
CA LEU A 161 23.20 -4.13 -3.13
C LEU A 161 24.59 -4.35 -2.53
N PRO A 162 25.25 -5.51 -2.80
CA PRO A 162 26.55 -5.86 -2.20
C PRO A 162 27.69 -4.85 -2.37
N GLY A 163 27.65 -4.01 -3.41
CA GLY A 163 28.65 -2.96 -3.65
C GLY A 163 28.39 -1.65 -2.90
N GLU A 164 27.29 -1.53 -2.16
CA GLU A 164 26.94 -0.32 -1.42
C GLU A 164 27.55 -0.34 0.00
N PRO A 165 28.01 0.81 0.54
CA PRO A 165 28.71 0.87 1.84
C PRO A 165 27.92 0.29 3.02
N GLN A 166 26.59 0.37 2.96
CA GLN A 166 25.70 -0.04 4.05
C GLN A 166 25.39 -1.55 4.02
N TYR A 167 25.60 -2.23 2.88
CA TYR A 167 25.08 -3.58 2.66
C TYR A 167 25.54 -4.59 3.70
N ASP A 168 26.85 -4.71 3.91
CA ASP A 168 27.41 -5.74 4.79
C ASP A 168 26.95 -5.55 6.24
N ALA A 169 26.90 -4.30 6.71
CA ALA A 169 26.42 -3.96 8.05
C ALA A 169 24.94 -4.35 8.21
N ILE A 170 24.08 -4.00 7.25
CA ILE A 170 22.67 -4.38 7.25
C ILE A 170 22.52 -5.91 7.26
N MET A 171 23.29 -6.62 6.43
CA MET A 171 23.18 -8.07 6.32
C MET A 171 23.68 -8.80 7.58
N ARG A 172 24.62 -8.21 8.34
CA ARG A 172 24.99 -8.66 9.69
C ARG A 172 23.96 -8.32 10.77
N GLY A 173 22.93 -7.53 10.44
CA GLY A 173 21.90 -7.09 11.38
C GLY A 173 22.35 -5.92 12.26
N GLU A 174 23.41 -5.22 11.88
CA GLU A 174 23.92 -4.04 12.56
C GLU A 174 23.00 -2.83 12.30
N THR A 175 23.04 -1.87 13.21
CA THR A 175 22.29 -0.61 13.04
C THR A 175 23.10 0.33 12.17
N VAL A 176 22.51 0.76 11.05
CA VAL A 176 23.08 1.75 10.14
C VAL A 176 22.32 3.06 10.28
N GLN A 177 23.02 4.19 10.21
CA GLN A 177 22.39 5.51 10.27
C GLN A 177 21.38 5.68 9.12
N PRO A 178 20.16 6.16 9.40
CA PRO A 178 19.16 6.38 8.36
C PRO A 178 19.60 7.48 7.41
N ASP A 179 19.21 7.34 6.15
CA ASP A 179 19.40 8.36 5.11
C ASP A 179 18.01 8.74 4.58
N PRO A 180 17.38 9.85 5.04
CA PRO A 180 16.02 10.22 4.64
C PRO A 180 15.89 10.50 3.14
N ILE A 181 14.75 10.13 2.55
CA ILE A 181 14.43 10.30 1.13
C ILE A 181 13.50 11.50 0.90
N ASN A 182 12.67 11.84 1.90
CA ASN A 182 11.68 12.91 1.82
C ASN A 182 10.79 12.78 0.58
N ALA A 183 10.15 11.61 0.43
CA ALA A 183 9.30 11.36 -0.71
C ALA A 183 8.12 12.33 -0.77
N LYS A 184 7.75 12.74 -1.99
CA LYS A 184 6.61 13.63 -2.22
C LYS A 184 5.32 12.79 -2.34
N PRO A 185 4.15 13.33 -1.95
CA PRO A 185 2.88 12.67 -2.17
C PRO A 185 2.71 12.29 -3.65
N ARG A 186 2.43 11.02 -3.91
CA ARG A 186 2.17 10.56 -5.28
C ARG A 186 0.83 11.15 -5.72
N LYS A 187 0.76 11.76 -6.91
CA LYS A 187 -0.54 12.13 -7.50
C LYS A 187 -1.33 10.84 -7.71
N ALA A 188 -2.57 10.78 -7.22
CA ALA A 188 -3.47 9.68 -7.51
C ALA A 188 -3.52 9.49 -9.03
N GLN A 189 -3.20 8.28 -9.49
CA GLN A 189 -3.24 7.97 -10.90
C GLN A 189 -4.72 7.83 -11.25
N ASN A 190 -5.31 8.88 -11.85
CA ASN A 190 -6.72 8.93 -12.24
C ASN A 190 -7.09 7.75 -13.14
N GLY A 191 -7.54 6.68 -12.50
CA GLY A 191 -8.34 5.61 -13.02
C GLY A 191 -9.27 5.25 -11.88
N ALA A 192 -10.29 6.09 -11.65
CA ALA A 192 -11.27 5.91 -10.60
C ALA A 192 -12.63 6.25 -11.20
N THR A 193 -13.36 5.23 -11.66
CA THR A 193 -14.80 5.23 -11.46
C THR A 193 -15.03 4.89 -9.99
N GLN A 194 -15.55 5.87 -9.27
CA GLN A 194 -15.97 5.75 -7.89
C GLN A 194 -16.92 4.56 -7.74
N ASN A 195 -16.60 3.66 -6.80
CA ASN A 195 -17.63 2.93 -6.07
C ASN A 195 -17.22 2.97 -4.60
N ALA A 196 -17.82 3.90 -3.86
CA ALA A 196 -17.82 3.86 -2.40
C ALA A 196 -18.65 2.65 -1.95
N PRO A 197 -18.22 1.90 -0.92
CA PRO A 197 -19.01 0.81 -0.36
C PRO A 197 -20.28 1.37 0.30
N ALA A 198 -21.45 0.93 -0.19
CA ALA A 198 -22.75 1.36 0.28
C ALA A 198 -23.16 0.61 1.56
N TRP A 199 -23.05 1.29 2.70
CA TRP A 199 -23.86 1.00 3.90
C TRP A 199 -24.16 2.30 4.64
N GLN A 200 -25.19 3.02 4.20
CA GLN A 200 -25.94 3.95 5.05
C GLN A 200 -27.43 3.89 4.67
N PRO A 201 -28.35 3.73 5.62
CA PRO A 201 -29.78 3.70 5.34
C PRO A 201 -30.31 5.12 5.06
N ASN A 202 -31.06 5.22 3.96
CA ASN A 202 -31.60 6.43 3.37
C ASN A 202 -32.75 7.02 4.21
N ALA A 203 -32.64 8.27 4.65
CA ALA A 203 -33.77 9.03 5.21
C ALA A 203 -34.50 9.75 4.06
N GLN A 204 -35.75 9.35 3.83
CA GLN A 204 -36.65 9.86 2.79
C GLN A 204 -36.85 11.39 2.87
N GLN A 205 -36.58 12.09 1.76
CA GLN A 205 -37.19 13.39 1.47
C GLN A 205 -38.34 13.19 0.47
N ASN A 206 -39.52 13.57 0.92
CA ASN A 206 -40.80 13.40 0.24
C ASN A 206 -40.96 14.47 -0.85
N GLY A 207 -41.16 14.03 -2.10
CA GLY A 207 -41.46 14.89 -3.24
C GLY A 207 -42.93 15.32 -3.26
N SER A 208 -43.16 16.60 -3.49
CA SER A 208 -44.50 17.20 -3.66
C SER A 208 -44.95 17.13 -5.12
N VAL A 209 -46.16 16.59 -5.35
CA VAL A 209 -46.94 16.72 -6.59
C VAL A 209 -48.17 17.61 -6.33
N PRO A 210 -48.58 18.48 -7.28
CA PRO A 210 -49.63 19.48 -7.07
C PRO A 210 -51.00 19.01 -7.60
N TRP A 211 -52.10 19.45 -6.98
CA TRP A 211 -53.29 20.00 -7.66
C TRP A 211 -54.35 20.50 -6.64
N ALA A 212 -54.95 21.65 -7.00
CA ALA A 212 -56.22 22.27 -6.56
C ALA A 212 -56.59 22.29 -5.05
N ASP A 213 -56.76 23.49 -4.48
CA ASP A 213 -58.09 24.10 -4.47
C ASP A 213 -58.04 25.60 -4.12
N GLN A 214 -59.08 26.30 -4.55
CA GLN A 214 -59.34 27.73 -4.43
C GLN A 214 -59.53 28.15 -2.96
N ASP A 215 -59.10 29.37 -2.60
CA ASP A 215 -59.99 30.54 -2.47
C ASP A 215 -59.42 31.62 -1.52
N GLN A 216 -59.67 32.88 -1.89
CA GLN A 216 -59.81 34.08 -1.06
C GLN A 216 -58.64 34.70 -0.27
N SER A 217 -58.08 35.75 -0.90
CA SER A 217 -57.90 37.12 -0.41
C SER A 217 -57.27 37.36 0.98
N ARG A 218 -56.03 37.86 0.95
CA ARG A 218 -55.33 38.52 2.07
C ARG A 218 -55.47 40.05 1.97
N PRO A 219 -55.73 40.78 3.08
CA PRO A 219 -55.32 42.17 3.21
C PRO A 219 -53.97 42.32 3.97
N PRO A 220 -53.24 43.42 3.76
CA PRO A 220 -51.83 43.54 4.10
C PRO A 220 -51.55 43.88 5.58
N GLN A 221 -50.37 43.48 6.05
CA GLN A 221 -49.78 43.84 7.35
C GLN A 221 -49.53 45.35 7.47
N PRO A 222 -49.45 45.82 8.73
CA PRO A 222 -48.28 46.62 9.13
C PRO A 222 -47.60 46.10 10.41
N ALA A 223 -46.28 46.31 10.47
CA ALA A 223 -45.40 46.20 11.65
C ALA A 223 -45.69 47.36 12.66
N PRO A 224 -44.95 47.58 13.78
CA PRO A 224 -43.80 46.88 14.37
C PRO A 224 -43.87 46.73 15.93
N ALA A 225 -42.73 46.39 16.53
CA ALA A 225 -42.26 46.81 17.87
C ALA A 225 -42.35 45.83 19.06
N THR A 226 -41.14 45.54 19.59
CA THR A 226 -40.71 45.57 21.00
C THR A 226 -41.59 44.88 22.04
N GLY A 227 -41.07 43.76 22.59
CA GLY A 227 -41.77 42.93 23.57
C GLY A 227 -41.77 43.46 25.01
N PRO A 228 -42.19 42.64 25.98
CA PRO A 228 -42.01 42.92 27.39
C PRO A 228 -41.05 41.93 28.06
N ALA A 229 -40.27 42.52 28.97
CA ALA A 229 -39.52 41.86 30.00
C ALA A 229 -40.45 41.36 31.13
N TRP A 230 -39.82 40.63 32.07
CA TRP A 230 -40.32 40.33 33.43
C TRP A 230 -41.41 39.24 33.53
N LEU A 231 -40.99 37.99 33.72
CA LEU A 231 -41.68 37.06 34.62
C LEU A 231 -40.61 36.30 35.41
N ASN A 232 -40.26 36.87 36.56
CA ASN A 232 -39.68 36.18 37.70
C ASN A 232 -40.65 35.10 38.18
N THR A 233 -40.20 33.87 38.37
CA THR A 233 -39.98 33.28 39.70
C THR A 233 -39.13 32.04 39.60
#